data_AF-A0A9W8LVY6-F1
#
_entry.id   AF-A0A9W8LVY6-F1
#
_cell.length_a   1.000
_cell.length_b   1.000
_cell.length_c   1.000
_cell.angle_alpha   90.00
_cell.angle_beta   90.00
_cell.angle_gamma   90.00
#
_symmetry.space_group_name_H-M   'P 1'
#
loop_
_entity.id
_entity.type
_entity.pdbx_description
1 polymer ?
#
loop_
_entity_poly.entity_id
_entity_poly.type
_entity_poly.pdbx_seq_one_letter_code
_entity_poly.pdbx_strand_id
1 'polypeptide(L)'
;MACFRFRQIFVFFAFVWVAHAHTAIFNFKADNQKFEMYKYIRPHYQNYNYPVKDVNSQDLVCRTSDMSSANTDTRDVTAGSTVGVFFKSNSSPGHYILTRSHKGPCLVYMAPMASNGKGDVWFKIFEQGYDTATKQWCSDHVIDSDGELDIKLPADIADGEYLLRPEIIALHAGNEIGGAEFYANCVQIRVSGGGSSKPAGVPIPGVYKADDPGIHFDIHEEFKSYPIPGPKVYVAGSSTDNGSSSDSSNNTDGTDGETIEDPSSADNEKDYDPSSTDSDSEPVDEPTSHHVHQPRCNAARKR
;
A
#
# COMPACT_ATOMS: atom_id res chain seq x y z
N MET A 1 -35.83 -70.30 -10.03
CA MET A 1 -35.77 -69.00 -9.33
C MET A 1 -34.32 -68.53 -9.32
N ALA A 2 -33.95 -67.58 -10.18
CA ALA A 2 -32.59 -67.04 -10.23
C ALA A 2 -32.49 -65.82 -9.32
N CYS A 3 -31.61 -65.88 -8.32
CA CYS A 3 -31.37 -64.81 -7.35
C CYS A 3 -30.33 -63.84 -7.94
N PHE A 4 -30.78 -62.67 -8.40
CA PHE A 4 -29.89 -61.59 -8.82
C PHE A 4 -29.44 -60.79 -7.60
N ARG A 5 -28.14 -60.89 -7.26
CA ARG A 5 -27.50 -60.02 -6.28
C ARG A 5 -27.17 -58.68 -6.93
N PHE A 6 -27.91 -57.63 -6.57
CA PHE A 6 -27.56 -56.25 -6.90
C PHE A 6 -26.35 -55.81 -6.05
N ARG A 7 -25.21 -55.60 -6.70
CA ARG A 7 -24.03 -55.01 -6.07
C ARG A 7 -24.16 -53.49 -6.15
N GLN A 8 -24.52 -52.84 -5.05
CA GLN A 8 -24.55 -51.38 -4.98
C GLN A 8 -23.12 -50.85 -5.15
N ILE A 9 -22.86 -50.15 -6.25
CA ILE A 9 -21.64 -49.39 -6.46
C ILE A 9 -21.90 -48.01 -5.87
N PHE A 10 -21.32 -47.72 -4.70
CA PHE A 10 -21.28 -46.37 -4.15
C PHE A 10 -20.23 -45.56 -4.93
N VAL A 11 -20.70 -44.66 -5.80
CA VAL A 11 -19.85 -43.66 -6.44
C VAL A 11 -19.67 -42.52 -5.44
N PHE A 12 -18.50 -42.46 -4.79
CA PHE A 12 -18.09 -41.30 -4.02
C PHE A 12 -17.75 -40.16 -4.98
N PHE A 13 -18.63 -39.16 -5.07
CA PHE A 13 -18.27 -37.88 -5.68
C PHE A 13 -17.32 -37.16 -4.71
N ALA A 14 -16.03 -37.14 -5.05
CA ALA A 14 -15.09 -36.23 -4.41
C ALA A 14 -15.48 -34.80 -4.85
N PHE A 15 -16.13 -34.06 -3.96
CA PHE A 15 -16.30 -32.61 -4.13
C PHE A 15 -14.92 -31.96 -4.03
N VAL A 16 -14.32 -31.67 -5.18
CA VAL A 16 -13.14 -30.80 -5.24
C VAL A 16 -13.63 -29.39 -4.94
N TRP A 17 -13.45 -28.95 -3.70
CA TRP A 17 -13.58 -27.54 -3.36
C TRP A 17 -12.46 -26.80 -4.08
N VAL A 18 -12.80 -26.00 -5.07
CA VAL A 18 -11.85 -25.04 -5.64
C VAL A 18 -11.55 -24.05 -4.51
N ALA A 19 -10.34 -24.11 -3.97
CA ALA A 19 -9.90 -23.20 -2.92
C ALA A 19 -9.69 -21.80 -3.51
N HIS A 20 -10.65 -20.91 -3.27
CA HIS A 20 -10.61 -19.52 -3.70
C HIS A 20 -9.80 -18.69 -2.71
N ALA A 21 -8.48 -18.76 -2.83
CA ALA A 21 -7.54 -18.21 -1.84
C ALA A 21 -7.25 -16.70 -2.03
N HIS A 22 -7.40 -16.20 -3.24
CA HIS A 22 -6.71 -15.03 -3.78
C HIS A 22 -7.61 -13.81 -3.99
N THR A 23 -7.11 -12.59 -3.72
CA THR A 23 -7.89 -11.33 -3.80
C THR A 23 -7.19 -10.22 -4.59
N ALA A 24 -7.95 -9.22 -5.04
CA ALA A 24 -7.45 -7.96 -5.59
C ALA A 24 -8.49 -6.85 -5.39
N ILE A 25 -8.13 -5.60 -5.65
CA ILE A 25 -9.08 -4.48 -5.58
C ILE A 25 -9.89 -4.40 -6.89
N PHE A 26 -11.22 -4.42 -6.77
CA PHE A 26 -12.15 -4.39 -7.90
C PHE A 26 -12.93 -3.09 -8.01
N ASN A 27 -13.32 -2.48 -6.89
CA ASN A 27 -14.13 -1.27 -6.88
C ASN A 27 -13.55 -0.24 -5.92
N PHE A 28 -13.91 1.03 -6.16
CA PHE A 28 -13.63 2.16 -5.29
C PHE A 28 -14.95 2.79 -4.84
N LYS A 29 -14.97 3.41 -3.66
CA LYS A 29 -16.07 4.20 -3.12
C LYS A 29 -15.56 5.56 -2.69
N ALA A 30 -16.27 6.61 -3.07
CA ALA A 30 -16.12 7.96 -2.53
C ALA A 30 -17.51 8.59 -2.46
N ASP A 31 -17.74 9.52 -1.53
CA ASP A 31 -19.03 10.21 -1.35
C ASP A 31 -20.22 9.24 -1.19
N ASN A 32 -19.99 8.11 -0.50
CA ASN A 32 -20.94 6.99 -0.35
C ASN A 32 -21.42 6.34 -1.66
N GLN A 33 -20.75 6.62 -2.78
CA GLN A 33 -21.02 5.99 -4.07
C GLN A 33 -19.93 4.97 -4.40
N LYS A 34 -20.33 3.70 -4.57
CA LYS A 34 -19.47 2.65 -5.12
C LYS A 34 -19.45 2.76 -6.65
N PHE A 35 -18.26 2.83 -7.24
CA PHE A 35 -18.07 2.99 -8.69
C PHE A 35 -17.93 1.64 -9.41
N GLU A 36 -18.10 1.66 -10.74
CA GLU A 36 -17.91 0.48 -11.59
C GLU A 36 -16.50 -0.12 -11.44
N MET A 37 -16.39 -1.40 -11.78
CA MET A 37 -15.14 -2.14 -11.57
C MET A 37 -13.99 -1.51 -12.34
N TYR A 38 -12.83 -1.42 -11.71
CA TYR A 38 -11.56 -0.96 -12.27
C TYR A 38 -11.47 0.49 -12.76
N LYS A 39 -12.54 1.29 -12.70
CA LYS A 39 -12.56 2.66 -13.25
C LYS A 39 -11.39 3.54 -12.79
N TYR A 40 -11.11 3.55 -11.49
CA TYR A 40 -10.06 4.36 -10.88
C TYR A 40 -8.87 3.53 -10.40
N ILE A 41 -8.82 2.25 -10.74
CA ILE A 41 -7.80 1.31 -10.28
C ILE A 41 -6.88 1.02 -11.45
N ARG A 42 -5.56 1.14 -11.24
CA ARG A 42 -4.59 0.85 -12.30
C ARG A 42 -4.76 -0.59 -12.80
N PRO A 43 -4.61 -0.83 -14.11
CA PRO A 43 -4.89 -2.12 -14.71
C PRO A 43 -3.98 -3.20 -14.14
N HIS A 44 -4.50 -4.41 -13.98
CA HIS A 44 -3.73 -5.50 -13.40
C HIS A 44 -3.17 -6.46 -14.46
N TYR A 45 -2.15 -7.26 -14.11
CA TYR A 45 -1.65 -8.36 -14.96
C TYR A 45 -2.72 -9.44 -15.22
N GLN A 46 -2.45 -10.33 -16.18
CA GLN A 46 -3.13 -11.63 -16.20
C GLN A 46 -2.82 -12.36 -14.88
N ASN A 47 -3.78 -13.07 -14.28
CA ASN A 47 -3.65 -13.66 -12.93
C ASN A 47 -3.47 -12.62 -11.80
N TYR A 48 -4.13 -11.48 -11.94
CA TYR A 48 -4.00 -10.33 -11.04
C TYR A 48 -4.30 -10.58 -9.56
N ASN A 49 -5.04 -11.62 -9.21
CA ASN A 49 -5.31 -11.91 -7.82
C ASN A 49 -4.27 -12.83 -7.17
N TYR A 50 -3.30 -13.38 -7.91
CA TYR A 50 -2.18 -14.11 -7.27
C TYR A 50 -1.37 -13.18 -6.37
N PRO A 51 -0.64 -13.69 -5.38
CA PRO A 51 0.14 -12.83 -4.51
C PRO A 51 1.42 -12.35 -5.21
N VAL A 52 1.97 -11.22 -4.76
CA VAL A 52 3.41 -10.99 -4.84
C VAL A 52 4.03 -11.66 -3.60
N LYS A 53 5.23 -12.23 -3.70
CA LYS A 53 5.93 -12.87 -2.55
C LYS A 53 7.32 -12.30 -2.32
N ASP A 54 8.02 -11.95 -3.40
CA ASP A 54 9.33 -11.30 -3.32
C ASP A 54 9.16 -9.83 -2.89
N VAL A 55 9.70 -9.50 -1.72
CA VAL A 55 9.71 -8.14 -1.14
C VAL A 55 10.49 -7.13 -1.97
N ASN A 56 11.32 -7.59 -2.91
CA ASN A 56 12.08 -6.74 -3.83
C ASN A 56 11.41 -6.59 -5.21
N SER A 57 10.28 -7.25 -5.45
CA SER A 57 9.59 -7.18 -6.73
C SER A 57 8.97 -5.79 -6.96
N GLN A 58 9.12 -5.27 -8.19
CA GLN A 58 8.43 -4.05 -8.62
C GLN A 58 6.91 -4.23 -8.68
N ASP A 59 6.42 -5.48 -8.70
CA ASP A 59 4.98 -5.75 -8.65
C ASP A 59 4.36 -5.34 -7.32
N LEU A 60 5.16 -5.16 -6.25
CA LEU A 60 4.67 -4.61 -4.99
C LEU A 60 4.14 -3.19 -5.15
N VAL A 61 4.60 -2.40 -6.12
CA VAL A 61 4.20 -0.97 -6.21
C VAL A 61 2.71 -0.84 -6.50
N CYS A 62 2.26 -1.33 -7.65
CA CYS A 62 0.86 -1.26 -8.08
C CYS A 62 0.37 -2.52 -8.81
N ARG A 63 1.21 -3.56 -8.92
CA ARG A 63 0.91 -4.82 -9.62
C ARG A 63 0.37 -4.62 -11.04
N THR A 64 1.04 -3.78 -11.81
CA THR A 64 0.63 -3.39 -13.16
C THR A 64 1.82 -3.31 -14.12
N SER A 65 1.61 -3.71 -15.38
CA SER A 65 2.55 -3.45 -16.47
C SER A 65 2.54 -1.98 -16.92
N ASP A 66 1.47 -1.24 -16.61
CA ASP A 66 1.28 0.13 -17.04
C ASP A 66 1.22 1.06 -15.83
N MET A 67 2.38 1.62 -15.50
CA MET A 67 2.51 2.62 -14.45
C MET A 67 2.11 4.02 -14.91
N SER A 68 1.66 4.20 -16.16
CA SER A 68 1.13 5.47 -16.64
C SER A 68 -0.21 5.80 -15.99
N SER A 69 -0.46 7.07 -15.71
CA SER A 69 -1.77 7.54 -15.27
C SER A 69 -2.78 7.72 -16.40
N ALA A 70 -2.34 7.69 -17.66
CA ALA A 70 -3.17 8.06 -18.81
C ALA A 70 -4.32 7.07 -19.11
N ASN A 71 -4.20 5.82 -18.69
CA ASN A 71 -5.14 4.75 -19.01
C ASN A 71 -6.07 4.41 -17.82
N THR A 72 -6.13 5.25 -16.81
CA THR A 72 -6.98 5.07 -15.63
C THR A 72 -7.58 6.42 -15.27
N ASP A 73 -8.88 6.44 -14.97
CA ASP A 73 -9.53 7.70 -14.56
C ASP A 73 -9.00 8.12 -13.17
N THR A 74 -9.10 9.40 -12.84
CA THR A 74 -8.77 9.93 -11.51
C THR A 74 -10.04 10.40 -10.81
N ARG A 75 -10.28 9.94 -9.58
CA ARG A 75 -11.44 10.37 -8.79
C ARG A 75 -11.12 11.57 -7.91
N ASP A 76 -11.85 12.66 -8.10
CA ASP A 76 -11.79 13.80 -7.16
C ASP A 76 -12.36 13.40 -5.79
N VAL A 77 -11.65 13.76 -4.74
CA VAL A 77 -11.98 13.53 -3.33
C VAL A 77 -11.55 14.73 -2.47
N THR A 78 -12.14 14.87 -1.29
CA THR A 78 -11.75 15.92 -0.34
C THR A 78 -10.77 15.37 0.70
N ALA A 79 -9.74 16.14 1.04
CA ALA A 79 -8.87 15.83 2.17
C ALA A 79 -9.71 15.65 3.45
N GLY A 80 -9.32 14.71 4.31
CA GLY A 80 -10.12 14.39 5.49
C GLY A 80 -11.43 13.64 5.20
N SER A 81 -11.81 13.34 3.96
CA SER A 81 -12.95 12.46 3.70
C SER A 81 -12.60 10.98 3.93
N THR A 82 -13.61 10.12 4.02
CA THR A 82 -13.43 8.67 4.02
C THR A 82 -13.75 8.12 2.63
N VAL A 83 -12.82 7.36 2.08
CA VAL A 83 -12.98 6.59 0.83
C VAL A 83 -12.99 5.10 1.15
N GLY A 84 -13.49 4.27 0.23
CA GLY A 84 -13.52 2.82 0.40
C GLY A 84 -12.91 2.10 -0.80
N VAL A 85 -12.29 0.94 -0.55
CA VAL A 85 -11.87 0.00 -1.59
C VAL A 85 -12.50 -1.35 -1.36
N PHE A 86 -12.79 -2.08 -2.43
CA PHE A 86 -13.40 -3.40 -2.35
C PHE A 86 -12.46 -4.47 -2.88
N PHE A 87 -12.01 -5.33 -1.98
CA PHE A 87 -11.30 -6.56 -2.29
C PHE A 87 -12.28 -7.64 -2.76
N LYS A 88 -11.94 -8.35 -3.84
CA LYS A 88 -12.73 -9.48 -4.34
C LYS A 88 -11.81 -10.55 -4.93
N SER A 89 -12.31 -11.78 -4.95
CA SER A 89 -11.74 -12.88 -5.70
C SER A 89 -12.30 -12.93 -7.12
N ASN A 90 -11.52 -13.43 -8.07
CA ASN A 90 -11.91 -13.56 -9.49
C ASN A 90 -12.75 -14.83 -9.80
N SER A 91 -13.30 -15.47 -8.77
CA SER A 91 -13.88 -16.81 -8.88
C SER A 91 -15.41 -16.76 -9.04
N SER A 92 -15.90 -17.30 -10.16
CA SER A 92 -17.32 -17.31 -10.54
C SER A 92 -18.14 -18.41 -9.83
N PRO A 93 -19.45 -18.24 -9.56
CA PRO A 93 -20.18 -17.04 -9.19
C PRO A 93 -20.38 -17.08 -7.67
N GLY A 94 -19.42 -16.56 -6.92
CA GLY A 94 -19.61 -16.32 -5.50
C GLY A 94 -18.95 -15.01 -5.11
N HIS A 95 -19.57 -14.32 -4.17
CA HIS A 95 -19.06 -13.11 -3.53
C HIS A 95 -17.85 -13.44 -2.65
N TYR A 96 -16.87 -14.16 -3.19
CA TYR A 96 -15.68 -14.55 -2.46
C TYR A 96 -14.74 -13.37 -2.41
N ILE A 97 -14.34 -12.99 -1.21
CA ILE A 97 -13.45 -11.85 -0.97
C ILE A 97 -12.00 -12.35 -0.92
N LEU A 98 -11.75 -13.21 0.06
CA LEU A 98 -10.49 -13.83 0.43
C LEU A 98 -10.87 -15.04 1.29
N THR A 99 -10.11 -16.14 1.24
CA THR A 99 -10.35 -17.23 2.20
C THR A 99 -10.00 -16.79 3.62
N ARG A 100 -10.77 -17.22 4.63
CA ARG A 100 -10.51 -16.85 6.03
C ARG A 100 -9.17 -17.34 6.57
N SER A 101 -8.50 -18.29 5.90
CA SER A 101 -7.15 -18.71 6.30
C SER A 101 -6.08 -17.66 5.99
N HIS A 102 -6.33 -16.72 5.07
CA HIS A 102 -5.40 -15.64 4.72
C HIS A 102 -5.48 -14.51 5.75
N LYS A 103 -5.17 -14.84 6.99
CA LYS A 103 -5.07 -13.91 8.10
C LYS A 103 -3.90 -12.95 7.87
N GLY A 104 -4.11 -11.68 8.16
CA GLY A 104 -3.03 -10.71 8.22
C GLY A 104 -3.49 -9.26 8.20
N PRO A 105 -2.55 -8.31 8.21
CA PRO A 105 -2.85 -6.89 8.28
C PRO A 105 -3.41 -6.35 6.97
N CYS A 106 -4.05 -5.18 7.06
CA CYS A 106 -4.21 -4.28 5.93
C CYS A 106 -3.41 -3.01 6.17
N LEU A 107 -2.77 -2.51 5.12
CA LEU A 107 -2.00 -1.26 5.13
C LEU A 107 -2.45 -0.41 3.96
N VAL A 108 -2.40 0.91 4.11
CA VAL A 108 -2.64 1.83 2.99
C VAL A 108 -1.56 2.89 2.96
N TYR A 109 -0.95 3.03 1.79
CA TYR A 109 0.04 4.08 1.51
C TYR A 109 -0.51 5.08 0.50
N MET A 110 0.01 6.31 0.56
CA MET A 110 -0.20 7.33 -0.45
C MET A 110 1.13 7.79 -1.03
N ALA A 111 1.14 8.16 -2.31
CA ALA A 111 2.29 8.79 -2.97
C ALA A 111 1.80 9.81 -4.02
N PRO A 112 2.52 10.91 -4.28
CA PRO A 112 2.20 11.80 -5.40
C PRO A 112 2.19 11.04 -6.72
N MET A 113 1.14 11.18 -7.52
CA MET A 113 0.95 10.40 -8.74
C MET A 113 2.06 10.63 -9.77
N ALA A 114 2.61 11.86 -9.83
CA ALA A 114 3.72 12.23 -10.70
C ALA A 114 5.00 11.39 -10.48
N SER A 115 5.18 10.82 -9.28
CA SER A 115 6.30 9.92 -8.99
C SER A 115 6.17 8.55 -9.68
N ASN A 116 4.96 8.19 -10.11
CA ASN A 116 4.60 6.83 -10.50
C ASN A 116 5.09 5.77 -9.48
N GLY A 117 5.04 6.10 -8.19
CA GLY A 117 5.44 5.21 -7.11
C GLY A 117 6.95 4.96 -6.99
N LYS A 118 7.79 5.72 -7.69
CA LYS A 118 9.25 5.54 -7.69
C LYS A 118 9.93 6.42 -6.65
N GLY A 119 10.97 5.88 -6.01
CA GLY A 119 11.75 6.55 -4.98
C GLY A 119 11.05 6.57 -3.62
N ASP A 120 11.53 7.43 -2.73
CA ASP A 120 11.08 7.50 -1.33
C ASP A 120 9.81 8.36 -1.21
N VAL A 121 8.72 7.86 -1.79
CA VAL A 121 7.49 8.66 -2.04
C VAL A 121 6.26 8.15 -1.30
N TRP A 122 6.31 6.95 -0.73
CA TRP A 122 5.16 6.32 -0.10
C TRP A 122 5.11 6.66 1.39
N PHE A 123 4.02 7.24 1.85
CA PHE A 123 3.75 7.43 3.29
C PHE A 123 2.52 6.64 3.69
N LYS A 124 2.59 5.95 4.83
CA LYS A 124 1.49 5.13 5.34
C LYS A 124 0.41 6.03 5.94
N ILE A 125 -0.85 5.83 5.61
CA ILE A 125 -1.98 6.59 6.15
C ILE A 125 -2.96 5.73 6.96
N PHE A 126 -2.85 4.41 6.85
CA PHE A 126 -3.69 3.46 7.57
C PHE A 126 -2.91 2.18 7.82
N GLU A 127 -3.14 1.60 9.00
CA GLU A 127 -2.84 0.21 9.27
C GLU A 127 -3.86 -0.39 10.23
N GLN A 128 -4.12 -1.68 10.04
CA GLN A 128 -4.82 -2.50 11.02
C GLN A 128 -4.20 -3.89 10.99
N GLY A 129 -3.71 -4.34 12.14
CA GLY A 129 -3.05 -5.63 12.31
C GLY A 129 -3.97 -6.66 12.96
N TYR A 130 -3.47 -7.29 14.02
CA TYR A 130 -4.19 -8.22 14.87
C TYR A 130 -4.76 -7.51 16.11
N ASP A 131 -6.05 -7.61 16.32
CA ASP A 131 -6.71 -7.14 17.54
C ASP A 131 -6.71 -8.26 18.59
N THR A 132 -5.98 -8.01 19.68
CA THR A 132 -5.83 -8.99 20.78
C THR A 132 -7.10 -9.21 21.60
N ALA A 133 -8.04 -8.25 21.60
CA ALA A 133 -9.29 -8.33 22.32
C ALA A 133 -10.33 -9.16 21.57
N THR A 134 -10.49 -8.91 20.27
CA THR A 134 -11.44 -9.64 19.40
C THR A 134 -10.85 -10.91 18.80
N LYS A 135 -9.51 -11.06 18.81
CA LYS A 135 -8.77 -12.14 18.14
C LYS A 135 -8.96 -12.12 16.61
N GLN A 136 -9.28 -10.96 16.04
CA GLN A 136 -9.50 -10.78 14.61
C GLN A 136 -8.32 -10.07 13.94
N TRP A 137 -8.09 -10.42 12.68
CA TRP A 137 -7.15 -9.71 11.80
C TRP A 137 -7.90 -8.68 10.94
N CYS A 138 -7.21 -7.69 10.39
CA CYS A 138 -7.83 -6.79 9.40
C CYS A 138 -8.49 -7.55 8.23
N SER A 139 -7.84 -8.60 7.72
CA SER A 139 -8.41 -9.46 6.69
C SER A 139 -9.76 -10.07 7.08
N ASP A 140 -10.00 -10.35 8.36
CA ASP A 140 -11.32 -10.81 8.85
C ASP A 140 -12.37 -9.72 8.73
N HIS A 141 -12.04 -8.50 9.13
CA HIS A 141 -12.93 -7.36 9.01
C HIS A 141 -13.29 -7.06 7.55
N VAL A 142 -12.31 -7.16 6.64
CA VAL A 142 -12.55 -7.01 5.20
C VAL A 142 -13.50 -8.09 4.69
N ILE A 143 -13.33 -9.35 5.09
CA ILE A 143 -14.24 -10.44 4.74
C ILE A 143 -15.65 -10.21 5.30
N ASP A 144 -15.74 -9.80 6.57
CA ASP A 144 -17.01 -9.56 7.27
C ASP A 144 -17.74 -8.32 6.70
N SER A 145 -17.02 -7.41 6.04
CA SER A 145 -17.53 -6.19 5.41
C SER A 145 -17.75 -6.32 3.89
N ASP A 146 -18.00 -7.54 3.38
CA ASP A 146 -18.21 -7.81 1.94
C ASP A 146 -17.08 -7.26 1.04
N GLY A 147 -15.84 -7.34 1.54
CA GLY A 147 -14.63 -6.90 0.87
C GLY A 147 -14.28 -5.44 1.06
N GLU A 148 -15.10 -4.66 1.77
CA GLU A 148 -14.86 -3.24 1.97
C GLU A 148 -13.76 -2.96 3.00
N LEU A 149 -12.87 -2.04 2.66
CA LEU A 149 -11.95 -1.38 3.58
C LEU A 149 -12.14 0.13 3.47
N ASP A 150 -12.60 0.75 4.55
CA ASP A 150 -12.75 2.21 4.66
C ASP A 150 -11.42 2.86 5.10
N ILE A 151 -11.12 4.00 4.47
CA ILE A 151 -9.82 4.67 4.55
C ILE A 151 -10.07 6.16 4.76
N LYS A 152 -9.62 6.69 5.90
CA LYS A 152 -9.64 8.12 6.19
C LYS A 152 -8.45 8.80 5.52
N LEU A 153 -8.70 9.72 4.61
CA LEU A 153 -7.63 10.53 4.01
C LEU A 153 -7.12 11.55 5.04
N PRO A 154 -5.81 11.84 5.11
CA PRO A 154 -5.32 12.92 5.96
C PRO A 154 -5.94 14.26 5.56
N ALA A 155 -6.20 15.13 6.54
CA ALA A 155 -6.89 16.40 6.31
C ALA A 155 -5.96 17.55 5.91
N ASP A 156 -4.66 17.43 6.16
CA ASP A 156 -3.68 18.50 6.00
C ASP A 156 -2.69 18.28 4.84
N ILE A 157 -2.81 17.15 4.13
CA ILE A 157 -1.98 16.87 2.94
C ILE A 157 -2.23 17.90 1.85
N ALA A 158 -1.19 18.21 1.08
CA ALA A 158 -1.30 19.14 -0.03
C ALA A 158 -2.29 18.64 -1.09
N ASP A 159 -3.03 19.58 -1.68
CA ASP A 159 -3.87 19.31 -2.85
C ASP A 159 -3.01 18.73 -4.00
N GLY A 160 -3.59 17.80 -4.77
CA GLY A 160 -2.90 17.18 -5.89
C GLY A 160 -3.39 15.78 -6.23
N GLU A 161 -2.76 15.18 -7.23
CA GLU A 161 -3.04 13.82 -7.66
C GLU A 161 -2.16 12.82 -6.89
N TYR A 162 -2.79 11.78 -6.36
CA TYR A 162 -2.14 10.76 -5.55
C TYR A 162 -2.47 9.35 -6.07
N LEU A 163 -1.52 8.45 -5.87
CA LEU A 163 -1.76 7.02 -5.83
C LEU A 163 -2.10 6.63 -4.40
N LEU A 164 -3.23 5.95 -4.24
CA LEU A 164 -3.61 5.26 -3.01
C LEU A 164 -3.30 3.77 -3.20
N ARG A 165 -2.48 3.17 -2.34
CA ARG A 165 -2.04 1.77 -2.41
C ARG A 165 -2.50 0.99 -1.18
N PRO A 166 -3.73 0.45 -1.18
CA PRO A 166 -4.16 -0.52 -0.19
C PRO A 166 -3.49 -1.88 -0.43
N GLU A 167 -3.17 -2.56 0.66
CA GLU A 167 -2.44 -3.81 0.69
C GLU A 167 -3.03 -4.72 1.76
N ILE A 168 -3.24 -5.99 1.43
CA ILE A 168 -3.40 -7.08 2.41
C ILE A 168 -2.14 -7.93 2.36
N ILE A 169 -1.58 -8.27 3.52
CA ILE A 169 -0.49 -9.24 3.64
C ILE A 169 -1.08 -10.51 4.26
N ALA A 170 -1.13 -11.62 3.54
CA ALA A 170 -1.58 -12.90 4.09
C ALA A 170 -0.40 -13.68 4.67
N LEU A 171 -0.55 -14.13 5.92
CA LEU A 171 0.50 -14.75 6.73
C LEU A 171 0.29 -16.24 6.95
N HIS A 172 -0.59 -16.88 6.19
CA HIS A 172 -0.91 -18.31 6.36
C HIS A 172 0.30 -19.23 6.15
N ALA A 173 1.27 -18.79 5.36
CA ALA A 173 2.59 -19.40 5.18
C ALA A 173 3.72 -18.49 5.70
N GLY A 174 3.40 -17.50 6.54
CA GLY A 174 4.34 -16.49 7.04
C GLY A 174 5.41 -17.05 7.98
N ASN A 175 5.29 -18.30 8.42
CA ASN A 175 6.31 -19.01 9.19
C ASN A 175 7.56 -19.37 8.36
N GLU A 176 7.48 -19.29 7.03
CA GLU A 176 8.61 -19.47 6.12
C GLU A 176 9.10 -18.11 5.59
N ILE A 177 10.42 -17.94 5.47
CA ILE A 177 11.00 -16.75 4.82
C ILE A 177 10.53 -16.71 3.35
N GLY A 178 9.93 -15.59 2.96
CA GLY A 178 9.31 -15.44 1.63
C GLY A 178 7.96 -16.14 1.49
N GLY A 179 7.39 -16.64 2.59
CA GLY A 179 6.08 -17.29 2.61
C GLY A 179 4.90 -16.31 2.65
N ALA A 180 5.10 -15.09 3.17
CA ALA A 180 4.10 -14.03 3.15
C ALA A 180 3.64 -13.67 1.74
N GLU A 181 2.36 -13.33 1.62
CA GLU A 181 1.70 -13.06 0.35
C GLU A 181 1.08 -11.66 0.33
N PHE A 182 1.51 -10.84 -0.62
CA PHE A 182 1.13 -9.43 -0.72
C PHE A 182 0.09 -9.22 -1.83
N TYR A 183 -1.03 -8.58 -1.48
CA TYR A 183 -2.12 -8.24 -2.37
C TYR A 183 -2.29 -6.71 -2.40
N ALA A 184 -1.57 -6.04 -3.30
CA ALA A 184 -1.54 -4.59 -3.40
C ALA A 184 -1.89 -4.11 -4.81
N ASN A 185 -2.68 -3.03 -4.89
CA ASN A 185 -3.03 -2.35 -6.13
C ASN A 185 -3.11 -0.84 -5.89
N CYS A 186 -3.05 -0.05 -6.98
CA CYS A 186 -3.13 1.40 -6.87
C CYS A 186 -4.45 1.97 -7.40
N VAL A 187 -5.01 2.91 -6.65
CA VAL A 187 -6.16 3.73 -7.02
C VAL A 187 -5.69 5.15 -7.32
N GLN A 188 -6.27 5.79 -8.34
CA GLN A 188 -5.99 7.17 -8.71
C GLN A 188 -7.02 8.12 -8.12
N ILE A 189 -6.55 9.05 -7.30
CA ILE A 189 -7.38 10.08 -6.68
C ILE A 189 -6.77 11.47 -6.87
N ARG A 190 -7.63 12.49 -6.90
CA ARG A 190 -7.22 13.89 -6.84
C ARG A 190 -7.79 14.50 -5.57
N VAL A 191 -6.91 14.86 -4.65
CA VAL A 191 -7.25 15.41 -3.35
C VAL A 191 -7.35 16.94 -3.47
N SER A 192 -8.39 17.50 -2.88
CA SER A 192 -8.62 18.94 -2.75
C SER A 192 -9.07 19.33 -1.34
N GLY A 193 -8.89 20.60 -0.98
CA GLY A 193 -9.34 21.13 0.31
C GLY A 193 -8.48 20.67 1.50
N GLY A 194 -7.23 20.29 1.23
CA GLY A 194 -6.25 19.91 2.23
C GLY A 194 -5.43 21.11 2.74
N GLY A 195 -4.21 20.82 3.17
CA GLY A 195 -3.25 21.79 3.70
C GLY A 195 -2.03 21.94 2.80
N SER A 196 -0.85 22.05 3.41
CA SER A 196 0.43 22.12 2.71
C SER A 196 1.38 20.98 3.07
N SER A 197 0.92 20.01 3.86
CA SER A 197 1.77 18.91 4.34
C SER A 197 2.22 18.02 3.20
N LYS A 198 3.52 17.71 3.17
CA LYS A 198 4.16 16.79 2.24
C LYS A 198 4.91 15.73 3.07
N PRO A 199 4.24 14.66 3.51
CA PRO A 199 4.87 13.66 4.37
C PRO A 199 6.10 13.04 3.70
N ALA A 200 7.16 12.83 4.47
CA ALA A 200 8.32 12.09 3.99
C ALA A 200 7.90 10.65 3.64
N GLY A 201 8.38 10.16 2.51
CA GLY A 201 8.06 8.82 2.01
C GLY A 201 9.14 7.78 2.29
N VAL A 202 8.80 6.54 1.99
CA VAL A 202 9.69 5.38 1.91
C VAL A 202 9.56 4.73 0.52
N PRO A 203 10.54 3.94 0.08
CA PRO A 203 10.45 3.28 -1.21
C PRO A 203 9.62 2.00 -1.14
N ILE A 204 8.86 1.72 -2.20
CA ILE A 204 8.26 0.41 -2.45
C ILE A 204 8.69 0.02 -3.86
N PRO A 205 9.34 -1.16 -4.07
CA PRO A 205 9.91 -2.05 -3.05
C PRO A 205 11.04 -1.39 -2.23
N GLY A 206 11.36 -1.96 -1.06
CA GLY A 206 12.41 -1.47 -0.14
C GLY A 206 11.92 -1.17 1.28
N VAL A 207 10.62 -0.92 1.45
CA VAL A 207 9.99 -0.74 2.78
C VAL A 207 9.97 -2.01 3.63
N TYR A 208 10.00 -3.18 3.00
CA TYR A 208 9.92 -4.49 3.66
C TYR A 208 11.20 -5.29 3.44
N LYS A 209 11.58 -6.05 4.46
CA LYS A 209 12.55 -7.14 4.38
C LYS A 209 11.85 -8.47 4.56
N ALA A 210 12.41 -9.52 3.95
CA ALA A 210 11.82 -10.86 4.02
C ALA A 210 11.85 -11.44 5.45
N ASP A 211 12.74 -10.95 6.31
CA ASP A 211 12.92 -11.32 7.71
C ASP A 211 12.38 -10.27 8.69
N ASP A 212 11.66 -9.24 8.22
CA ASP A 212 10.95 -8.33 9.12
C ASP A 212 9.97 -9.14 9.97
N PRO A 213 9.84 -8.89 11.28
CA PRO A 213 9.04 -9.72 12.18
C PRO A 213 7.52 -9.68 11.87
N GLY A 214 7.07 -8.70 11.09
CA GLY A 214 5.70 -8.64 10.57
C GLY A 214 5.50 -9.41 9.26
N ILE A 215 6.57 -9.75 8.57
CA ILE A 215 6.58 -10.46 7.29
C ILE A 215 6.90 -11.94 7.50
N HIS A 216 7.98 -12.25 8.22
CA HIS A 216 8.28 -13.59 8.71
C HIS A 216 7.64 -13.77 10.09
N PHE A 217 6.36 -14.16 10.08
CA PHE A 217 5.53 -14.28 11.27
C PHE A 217 4.73 -15.58 11.26
N ASP A 218 4.86 -16.37 12.32
CA ASP A 218 4.09 -17.61 12.49
C ASP A 218 2.76 -17.34 13.21
N ILE A 219 1.66 -17.37 12.45
CA ILE A 219 0.30 -17.21 12.99
C ILE A 219 -0.23 -18.47 13.69
N HIS A 220 0.47 -19.61 13.59
CA HIS A 220 0.03 -20.90 14.12
C HIS A 220 0.59 -21.18 15.53
N GLU A 221 1.59 -20.41 15.95
CA GLU A 221 2.17 -20.43 17.28
C GLU A 221 1.46 -19.44 18.24
N GLU A 222 1.75 -19.53 19.53
CA GLU A 222 1.25 -18.56 20.50
C GLU A 222 1.98 -17.21 20.37
N PHE A 223 1.23 -16.13 20.11
CA PHE A 223 1.75 -14.77 20.09
C PHE A 223 0.85 -13.82 20.89
N LYS A 224 1.45 -12.77 21.46
CA LYS A 224 0.74 -11.75 22.25
C LYS A 224 0.29 -10.56 21.41
N SER A 225 1.06 -10.25 20.37
CA SER A 225 0.86 -9.09 19.51
C SER A 225 1.48 -9.37 18.16
N TYR A 226 1.03 -8.64 17.14
CA TYR A 226 1.58 -8.70 15.79
C TYR A 226 2.30 -7.38 15.46
N PRO A 227 3.60 -7.39 15.10
CA PRO A 227 4.32 -6.20 14.69
C PRO A 227 4.00 -5.85 13.23
N ILE A 228 3.17 -4.82 13.01
CA ILE A 228 2.81 -4.39 11.65
C ILE A 228 4.07 -3.87 10.92
N PRO A 229 4.35 -4.32 9.68
CA PRO A 229 5.55 -3.93 8.95
C PRO A 229 5.48 -2.50 8.39
N GLY A 230 6.64 -1.93 8.03
CA GLY A 230 6.76 -0.59 7.42
C GLY A 230 6.78 0.58 8.42
N PRO A 231 6.75 1.84 7.93
CA PRO A 231 6.84 3.03 8.78
C PRO A 231 5.57 3.22 9.62
N LYS A 232 5.61 4.12 10.61
CA LYS A 232 4.41 4.54 11.35
C LYS A 232 3.40 5.22 10.43
N VAL A 233 2.12 5.14 10.80
CA VAL A 233 1.05 5.91 10.14
C VAL A 233 1.32 7.41 10.29
N TYR A 234 1.25 8.14 9.17
CA TYR A 234 1.21 9.58 9.14
C TYR A 234 -0.10 10.09 9.76
N VAL A 235 0.02 11.00 10.73
CA VAL A 235 -1.11 11.63 11.41
C VAL A 235 -1.06 13.13 11.13
N ALA A 236 -2.17 13.67 10.60
CA ALA A 236 -2.29 15.10 10.30
C ALA A 236 -1.94 15.98 11.51
N GLY A 237 -1.20 17.06 11.28
CA GLY A 237 -0.70 17.95 12.33
C GLY A 237 0.53 17.44 13.10
N SER A 238 1.06 16.26 12.76
CA SER A 238 2.36 15.82 13.30
C SER A 238 3.49 16.54 12.57
N SER A 239 4.28 17.33 13.30
CA SER A 239 5.59 17.78 12.83
C SER A 239 6.48 16.54 12.64
N THR A 240 7.05 16.37 11.46
CA THR A 240 7.92 15.23 11.13
C THR A 240 9.24 15.30 11.89
N ASP A 241 9.24 14.86 13.15
CA ASP A 241 10.47 14.54 13.88
C ASP A 241 10.76 13.05 13.70
N ASN A 242 11.66 12.76 12.75
CA ASN A 242 12.16 11.41 12.53
C ASN A 242 13.23 11.10 13.60
N GLY A 243 12.78 10.81 14.81
CA GLY A 243 13.62 10.39 15.93
C GLY A 243 13.83 8.88 15.92
N SER A 244 15.04 8.46 15.55
CA SER A 244 15.60 7.14 15.84
C SER A 244 15.29 6.74 17.29
N SER A 245 14.73 5.54 17.47
CA SER A 245 14.47 4.94 18.78
C SER A 245 15.79 4.82 19.55
N SER A 246 16.04 5.78 20.44
CA SER A 246 16.94 5.59 21.56
C SER A 246 16.08 5.43 22.81
N ASP A 247 16.26 4.26 23.39
CA ASP A 247 15.71 3.77 24.64
C ASP A 247 15.98 4.77 25.78
N SER A 248 14.97 5.10 26.57
CA SER A 248 15.16 5.68 27.90
C SER A 248 13.92 5.43 28.76
N SER A 249 14.10 4.42 29.60
CA SER A 249 13.38 4.12 30.82
C SER A 249 13.21 5.37 31.69
N ASN A 250 11.97 5.74 31.99
CA ASN A 250 11.67 6.75 32.99
C ASN A 250 11.36 6.05 34.32
N ASN A 251 12.34 6.06 35.22
CA ASN A 251 12.14 5.74 36.63
C ASN A 251 11.98 7.06 37.40
N THR A 252 10.86 7.18 38.10
CA THR A 252 10.54 8.29 39.00
C THR A 252 11.28 8.14 40.33
N ASP A 253 11.96 9.18 40.81
CA ASP A 253 11.98 9.56 42.24
C ASP A 253 12.50 10.99 42.45
N GLY A 254 12.02 11.67 43.49
CA GLY A 254 12.02 13.12 43.65
C GLY A 254 13.13 13.76 44.50
N THR A 255 12.89 15.05 44.80
CA THR A 255 13.50 15.95 45.83
C THR A 255 14.98 16.30 45.60
N ASP A 256 15.49 17.53 45.75
CA ASP A 256 15.14 18.72 46.54
C ASP A 256 15.55 20.02 45.81
N GLY A 257 15.02 21.16 46.26
CA GLY A 257 15.27 22.48 45.68
C GLY A 257 16.54 23.18 46.18
N GLU A 258 17.04 24.12 45.39
CA GLU A 258 17.70 25.33 45.90
C GLU A 258 17.65 26.44 44.84
N THR A 259 17.24 27.63 45.30
CA THR A 259 17.16 28.91 44.57
C THR A 259 18.53 29.58 44.50
N ILE A 260 18.98 30.06 43.33
CA ILE A 260 19.85 31.26 43.23
C ILE A 260 19.48 32.06 41.96
N GLU A 261 19.52 33.38 42.14
CA GLU A 261 19.06 34.50 41.33
C GLU A 261 19.83 34.75 40.02
N ASP A 262 19.12 35.39 39.08
CA ASP A 262 19.58 36.10 37.86
C ASP A 262 20.52 37.28 38.23
N PRO A 263 21.45 37.74 37.36
CA PRO A 263 21.08 38.84 36.46
C PRO A 263 21.79 38.89 35.07
N SER A 264 20.98 39.17 34.05
CA SER A 264 21.11 40.32 33.12
C SER A 264 22.00 40.27 31.86
N SER A 265 21.39 40.76 30.76
CA SER A 265 21.90 41.67 29.70
C SER A 265 23.11 41.24 28.85
N ALA A 266 23.29 41.61 27.58
CA ALA A 266 22.58 42.42 26.59
C ALA A 266 23.29 42.20 25.22
N ASP A 267 22.59 42.55 24.14
CA ASP A 267 23.06 43.18 22.89
C ASP A 267 24.40 42.74 22.26
N ASN A 268 24.35 42.24 21.02
CA ASN A 268 24.78 43.07 19.87
C ASN A 268 24.49 42.44 18.50
N GLU A 269 23.84 43.27 17.70
CA GLU A 269 23.76 43.33 16.25
C GLU A 269 25.15 43.39 15.59
N LYS A 270 25.29 42.80 14.38
CA LYS A 270 25.98 43.44 13.25
C LYS A 270 25.80 42.69 11.93
N ASP A 271 25.27 43.45 10.98
CA ASP A 271 25.29 43.28 9.53
C ASP A 271 26.66 42.87 8.96
N TYR A 272 26.62 42.04 7.90
CA TYR A 272 27.53 42.19 6.75
C TYR A 272 26.95 41.53 5.48
N ASP A 273 26.55 42.39 4.55
CA ASP A 273 26.41 42.20 3.08
C ASP A 273 27.04 43.51 2.50
N PRO A 274 27.58 43.64 1.25
CA PRO A 274 27.45 42.75 0.09
C PRO A 274 28.67 42.61 -0.86
N SER A 275 28.43 41.83 -1.93
CA SER A 275 28.83 42.10 -3.33
C SER A 275 30.18 41.57 -3.86
N SER A 276 30.07 40.73 -4.91
CA SER A 276 30.72 40.90 -6.24
C SER A 276 30.32 39.71 -7.14
N THR A 277 29.49 39.86 -8.19
CA THR A 277 29.82 40.12 -9.63
C THR A 277 30.75 39.06 -10.24
N ASP A 278 30.63 38.51 -11.45
CA ASP A 278 29.74 38.63 -12.62
C ASP A 278 30.24 37.58 -13.65
N SER A 279 29.51 37.44 -14.78
CA SER A 279 29.92 36.97 -16.12
C SER A 279 29.68 35.50 -16.56
N ASP A 280 28.59 35.35 -17.31
CA ASP A 280 28.50 34.95 -18.74
C ASP A 280 29.39 33.83 -19.30
N SER A 281 28.75 32.79 -19.87
CA SER A 281 28.66 32.63 -21.34
C SER A 281 27.92 31.34 -21.77
N GLU A 282 27.29 31.45 -22.94
CA GLU A 282 26.25 30.62 -23.59
C GLU A 282 26.82 29.44 -24.45
N PRO A 283 26.00 28.68 -25.22
CA PRO A 283 26.06 27.21 -25.36
C PRO A 283 26.78 26.69 -26.61
N VAL A 284 26.98 25.37 -26.70
CA VAL A 284 27.47 24.68 -27.90
C VAL A 284 26.67 23.39 -28.20
N ASP A 285 25.89 23.47 -29.28
CA ASP A 285 25.51 22.52 -30.33
C ASP A 285 25.31 20.99 -30.12
N GLU A 286 24.15 20.55 -30.63
CA GLU A 286 23.80 19.20 -31.11
C GLU A 286 24.69 18.71 -32.28
N PRO A 287 24.67 17.39 -32.56
CA PRO A 287 24.37 17.01 -33.94
C PRO A 287 23.30 15.92 -34.10
N THR A 288 22.66 16.06 -35.25
CA THR A 288 21.52 15.35 -35.84
C THR A 288 21.70 13.86 -36.17
N SER A 289 20.57 13.14 -36.11
CA SER A 289 20.02 12.17 -37.08
C SER A 289 20.89 10.99 -37.58
N HIS A 290 20.43 9.77 -37.26
CA HIS A 290 20.40 8.69 -38.25
C HIS A 290 19.12 7.85 -38.15
N HIS A 291 18.29 7.99 -39.19
CA HIS A 291 17.17 7.13 -39.55
C HIS A 291 17.70 5.77 -40.04
N VAL A 292 17.26 4.67 -39.42
CA VAL A 292 17.36 3.32 -40.02
C VAL A 292 15.96 2.77 -40.20
N HIS A 293 15.61 2.62 -41.47
CA HIS A 293 14.39 2.05 -41.99
C HIS A 293 14.57 0.52 -42.11
N GLN A 294 13.68 -0.27 -41.49
CA GLN A 294 13.52 -1.69 -41.85
C GLN A 294 12.04 -2.13 -41.79
N PRO A 295 11.66 -3.16 -42.59
CA PRO A 295 10.42 -3.13 -43.35
C PRO A 295 9.25 -3.88 -42.69
N ARG A 296 8.04 -3.47 -43.10
CA ARG A 296 6.76 -4.12 -42.81
C ARG A 296 6.64 -5.48 -43.50
N CYS A 297 6.40 -6.55 -42.75
CA CYS A 297 5.86 -7.80 -43.26
C CYS A 297 4.33 -7.76 -43.24
N ASN A 298 3.71 -7.64 -44.42
CA ASN A 298 2.30 -7.95 -44.62
C ASN A 298 2.15 -9.46 -44.86
N ALA A 299 1.43 -10.16 -43.98
CA ALA A 299 0.97 -11.52 -44.24
C ALA A 299 -0.48 -11.48 -44.73
N ALA A 300 -0.66 -12.00 -45.95
CA ALA A 300 -1.90 -12.03 -46.69
C ALA A 300 -2.94 -12.97 -46.07
N ARG A 301 -4.19 -12.51 -46.12
CA ARG A 301 -5.42 -13.28 -45.91
C ARG A 301 -5.61 -14.23 -47.10
N LYS A 302 -5.59 -15.55 -46.88
CA LYS A 302 -6.10 -16.54 -47.84
C LYS A 302 -7.60 -16.77 -47.60
N ARG A 303 -8.22 -17.17 -48.70
CA ARG A 303 -9.65 -17.32 -49.00
C ARG A 303 -10.45 -18.08 -47.96
#